data_AF-A0A966KAH4-F1
#
_entry.id   AF-A0A966KAH4-F1
#
_cell.length_a   1.000
_cell.length_b   1.000
_cell.length_c   1.000
_cell.angle_alpha   90.00
_cell.angle_beta   90.00
_cell.angle_gamma   90.00
#
_symmetry.space_group_name_H-M   'P 1'
#
loop_
_entity.id
_entity.type
_entity.pdbx_description
1 polymer ?
#
loop_
_entity_poly.entity_id
_entity_poly.type
_entity_poly.pdbx_seq_one_letter_code
_entity_poly.pdbx_strand_id
1 'polypeptide(L)' 'RSKVVATINFDDSIDALEIAKVLRSNGIVDTEPYRKLGKNQLRIGMFPSVDPDDVAALTQCIEHVVENLKK' A
#
# COMPACT_ATOMS: atom_id res chain seq x y z
N ARG A 1 15.68 -2.76 -9.72
CA ARG A 1 14.33 -2.12 -9.70
C ARG A 1 13.36 -3.08 -10.37
N SER A 2 12.27 -3.46 -9.70
CA SER A 2 11.21 -4.23 -10.34
C SER A 2 10.37 -3.30 -11.20
N LYS A 3 9.94 -3.75 -12.38
CA LYS A 3 8.99 -3.02 -13.24
C LYS A 3 7.53 -3.29 -12.85
N VAL A 4 7.30 -4.35 -12.07
CA VAL A 4 5.97 -4.92 -11.80
C VAL A 4 5.64 -4.97 -10.31
N VAL A 5 6.57 -4.54 -9.46
CA VAL A 5 6.37 -4.47 -8.02
C VAL A 5 6.91 -3.15 -7.52
N ALA A 6 6.03 -2.30 -6.98
CA ALA A 6 6.40 -1.11 -6.27
C ALA A 6 6.49 -1.39 -4.77
N THR A 7 7.48 -0.81 -4.12
CA THR A 7 7.62 -0.80 -2.66
C THR A 7 7.56 0.65 -2.20
N ILE A 8 6.56 0.97 -1.38
CA ILE A 8 6.35 2.32 -0.84
C ILE A 8 6.76 2.27 0.63
N ASN A 9 7.83 2.98 0.98
CA ASN A 9 8.25 3.09 2.38
C ASN A 9 7.45 4.21 3.05
N PHE A 10 7.01 3.97 4.28
CA PHE A 10 6.36 4.96 5.11
C PHE A 10 7.35 5.47 6.17
N ASP A 11 7.12 6.70 6.61
CA ASP A 11 7.81 7.26 7.76
C ASP A 11 7.43 6.51 9.04
N ASP A 12 8.31 6.48 10.04
CA ASP A 12 8.07 5.77 11.30
C ASP A 12 6.84 6.29 12.07
N SER A 13 6.39 7.52 11.77
CA SER A 13 5.14 8.09 12.30
C SER A 13 3.86 7.48 11.72
N ILE A 14 3.93 6.64 10.69
CA ILE A 14 2.79 6.08 9.98
C ILE A 14 2.89 4.56 9.94
N ASP A 15 1.98 3.82 10.58
CA ASP A 15 2.01 2.35 10.54
C ASP A 15 1.44 1.78 9.23
N ALA A 16 2.31 1.25 8.37
CA ALA A 16 1.90 0.60 7.12
C ALA A 16 1.03 -0.66 7.35
N LEU A 17 1.16 -1.36 8.50
CA LEU A 17 0.29 -2.48 8.82
C LEU A 17 -1.13 -2.02 9.12
N GLU A 18 -1.28 -0.85 9.75
CA GLU A 18 -2.58 -0.25 10.00
C GLU A 18 -3.24 0.20 8.70
N ILE A 19 -2.49 0.85 7.81
CA ILE A 19 -2.98 1.17 6.45
C ILE A 19 -3.42 -0.10 5.73
N ALA A 20 -2.61 -1.15 5.74
CA ALA A 20 -2.94 -2.40 5.07
C ALA A 20 -4.21 -3.06 5.65
N LYS A 21 -4.45 -2.97 6.97
CA LYS A 21 -5.69 -3.45 7.60
C LYS A 21 -6.91 -2.65 7.12
N VAL A 22 -6.79 -1.33 7.02
CA VAL A 22 -7.89 -0.47 6.54
C VAL A 22 -8.17 -0.75 5.07
N LEU A 23 -7.13 -0.82 4.23
CA LEU A 23 -7.25 -1.19 2.82
C LEU A 23 -7.95 -2.55 2.66
N ARG A 24 -7.53 -3.55 3.44
CA ARG A 24 -8.14 -4.90 3.42
C ARG A 24 -9.61 -4.88 3.81
N SER A 25 -9.98 -4.07 4.79
CA SER A 25 -11.38 -3.92 5.22
C SER A 25 -12.26 -3.29 4.15
N ASN A 26 -11.66 -2.54 3.22
CA ASN A 26 -12.31 -1.95 2.05
C ASN A 26 -12.17 -2.80 0.78
N GLY A 27 -11.67 -4.04 0.88
CA GLY A 27 -11.54 -4.98 -0.24
C GLY A 27 -10.24 -4.86 -1.04
N ILE A 28 -9.34 -3.94 -0.68
CA ILE A 28 -8.01 -3.82 -1.28
C ILE A 28 -7.06 -4.74 -0.53
N VAL A 29 -6.73 -5.89 -1.12
CA VAL A 29 -5.97 -6.97 -0.49
C VAL A 29 -4.55 -7.09 -1.04
N ASP A 30 -3.70 -7.86 -0.36
CA ASP A 30 -2.33 -8.21 -0.77
C ASP A 30 -1.34 -7.03 -0.88
N THR A 31 -1.62 -5.93 -0.17
CA THR A 31 -0.74 -4.76 -0.08
C THR A 31 0.31 -4.88 1.05
N GLU A 32 0.24 -5.93 1.87
CA GLU A 32 1.07 -6.09 3.06
C GLU A 32 2.59 -6.17 2.74
N PRO A 33 3.45 -5.65 3.63
CA PRO A 33 4.89 -5.79 3.51
C PRO A 33 5.33 -7.26 3.51
N TYR A 34 6.52 -7.51 2.94
CA TYR A 34 7.15 -8.82 3.06
C TYR A 34 7.39 -9.17 4.53
N ARG A 35 6.70 -10.22 5.01
CA ARG A 35 6.58 -10.60 6.44
C ARG A 35 7.92 -10.73 7.18
N LYS A 36 9.02 -11.03 6.50
CA LYS A 36 10.35 -11.21 7.11
C LYS A 36 11.27 -9.98 7.06
N LEU A 37 10.86 -8.89 6.39
CA LEU A 37 11.74 -7.73 6.24
C LEU A 37 11.67 -6.78 7.43
N GLY A 38 10.58 -6.81 8.22
CA GLY A 38 10.40 -5.94 9.38
C GLY A 38 10.37 -4.44 9.03
N LYS A 39 10.13 -4.09 7.77
CA LYS A 39 10.12 -2.71 7.29
C LYS A 39 8.70 -2.18 7.20
N ASN A 40 8.57 -0.91 7.57
CA ASN A 40 7.36 -0.13 7.45
C ASN A 40 7.11 0.28 5.98
N GLN A 41 6.56 -0.65 5.20
CA GLN A 41 6.35 -0.46 3.76
C GLN A 41 5.08 -1.16 3.28
N LEU A 42 4.54 -0.69 2.16
CA LEU A 42 3.54 -1.43 1.37
C LEU A 42 4.18 -1.98 0.10
N ARG A 43 3.65 -3.09 -0.39
CA ARG A 43 4.11 -3.71 -1.65
C ARG A 43 2.95 -3.85 -2.61
N ILE A 44 3.05 -3.17 -3.75
CA ILE A 44 1.99 -3.11 -4.76
C ILE A 44 2.43 -3.88 -6.01
N GLY A 45 1.63 -4.87 -6.42
CA GLY A 45 1.83 -5.61 -7.66
C GLY A 45 1.20 -4.88 -8.84
N MET A 46 2.00 -4.40 -9.77
CA MET A 46 1.58 -3.73 -11.00
C MET A 46 1.94 -4.64 -12.19
N PHE A 47 1.33 -5.81 -12.24
CA PHE A 47 1.51 -6.75 -13.35
C PHE A 47 0.82 -6.22 -14.62
N PRO A 48 1.19 -6.68 -15.82
CA PRO A 48 0.60 -6.19 -17.08
C PRO A 48 -0.92 -6.32 -17.20
N SER A 49 -1.55 -7.16 -16.37
CA SER A 49 -3.00 -7.35 -16.32
C SER A 49 -3.72 -6.36 -15.41
N VAL A 50 -3.00 -5.51 -14.68
CA VAL A 50 -3.57 -4.47 -13.81
C VAL A 50 -3.75 -3.20 -14.63
N ASP A 51 -4.95 -2.60 -14.55
CA ASP A 51 -5.22 -1.33 -15.22
C ASP A 51 -4.43 -0.18 -14.53
N PRO A 52 -3.74 0.68 -15.28
CA PRO A 52 -3.12 1.88 -14.72
C PRO A 52 -4.06 2.75 -13.87
N ASP A 53 -5.35 2.80 -14.22
CA ASP A 53 -6.35 3.57 -13.47
C ASP A 53 -6.61 2.98 -12.08
N ASP A 54 -6.54 1.65 -11.92
CA ASP A 54 -6.64 0.99 -10.62
C ASP A 54 -5.45 1.35 -9.71
N VAL A 55 -4.25 1.50 -10.30
CA VAL A 55 -3.06 1.92 -9.55
C VAL A 55 -3.19 3.38 -9.11
N ALA A 56 -3.74 4.25 -9.96
CA ALA A 56 -4.02 5.63 -9.61
C ALA A 56 -5.07 5.73 -8.49
N ALA A 57 -6.16 4.96 -8.58
CA ALA A 57 -7.18 4.87 -7.55
C ALA A 57 -6.61 4.35 -6.21
N LEU A 58 -5.80 3.29 -6.25
CA LEU A 58 -5.12 2.76 -5.06
C LEU A 58 -4.25 3.83 -4.37
N THR A 59 -3.56 4.65 -5.15
CA THR A 59 -2.74 5.73 -4.61
C THR A 59 -3.60 6.75 -3.86
N GLN A 60 -4.75 7.13 -4.42
CA GLN A 60 -5.72 8.01 -3.75
C GLN A 60 -6.32 7.39 -2.49
N CYS A 61 -6.61 6.07 -2.51
CA CYS A 61 -7.07 5.35 -1.32
C CYS A 61 -6.02 5.36 -0.22
N ILE A 62 -4.74 5.13 -0.56
CA ILE A 62 -3.65 5.17 0.41
C ILE A 62 -3.52 6.57 1.02
N GLU A 63 -3.55 7.61 0.19
CA GLU A 63 -3.49 9.01 0.65
C GLU A 63 -4.64 9.33 1.63
N HIS A 64 -5.88 8.97 1.26
CA HIS A 64 -7.04 9.15 2.12
C HIS A 64 -6.91 8.43 3.47
N VAL A 65 -6.41 7.19 3.47
CA VAL A 65 -6.21 6.43 4.72
C VAL A 65 -5.12 7.08 5.59
N VAL A 66 -4.01 7.49 4.99
CA VAL A 66 -2.91 8.16 5.70
C VAL A 66 -3.37 9.47 6.33
N GLU A 67 -4.14 10.28 5.62
CA GLU A 67 -4.69 11.53 6.13
C GLU A 67 -5.63 11.31 7.33
N ASN A 68 -6.45 10.27 7.29
CA ASN A 68 -7.39 9.96 8.37
C ASN A 68 -6.73 9.28 9.59
N LEU A 69 -5.60 8.60 9.41
CA LEU A 69 -4.83 8.01 10.51
C LEU A 69 -3.96 9.03 11.27
N LYS A 70 -3.62 10.17 10.65
CA LYS A 70 -2.79 11.24 11.27
C LYS A 70 -3.53 12.12 12.30
N LYS A 71 -4.70 11.73 12.80
CA LYS A 71 -5.49 12.50 13.78
C LYS A 71 -5.19 12.14 15.22
#